data_AF-C4XJX3-F1
#
_entry.id   AF-C4XJX3-F1
#
_cell.length_a   1.000
_cell.length_b   1.000
_cell.length_c   1.000
_cell.angle_alpha   90.00
_cell.angle_beta   90.00
_cell.angle_gamma   90.00
#
_symmetry.space_group_name_H-M   'P 1'
#
loop_
_entity.id
_entity.type
_entity.pdbx_description
1 polymer ?
#
loop_
_entity_poly.entity_id
_entity_poly.type
_entity_poly.pdbx_seq_one_letter_code
_entity_poly.pdbx_strand_id
1 'polypeptide(L)'
;MPVSLRPHLLLLILAWLSLMSVNTVLAAELDLPLLVPSIATPPGRDSDGDGLPDVWERNGYTVDGVFVDLPGMGADPRHKDLFVWMDYMVRPDATNLAPSQAVIDNIKAVFANAPVANPDGTTGISIHPLLKFQVPFAETLGSADDENKVWIDFDAVKALHFPAAYAKSFRYMIWANSYDESSSSGLARGIPATDFLVTLGLWEPAGGTDWARLGTFVHELGHCLGLTHGGSDHDNYKPNYLSVMNYFFQITGLYKNGVWGDTSQNPLLFDYQRLDTPPLDENNLNELAGLGSGVTGYGTKYYGPGSPGEYAVADASGSIDWNRDSVYETDVAADINGDGVRNQLIAQNNWPHIDYNAGGLLGPASTPAARAQADAAPRPDALRHELDFATSRKIANTRGADTPAN
;
A
#
# COMPACT_ATOMS: atom_id res chain seq x y z
N MET A 1 83.99 0.72 42.16
CA MET A 1 82.89 0.63 41.16
C MET A 1 83.52 0.34 39.80
N PRO A 2 82.94 -0.49 38.92
CA PRO A 2 81.86 -1.48 39.13
C PRO A 2 82.22 -2.92 38.66
N VAL A 3 81.48 -3.92 39.18
CA VAL A 3 81.03 -5.19 38.51
C VAL A 3 82.06 -6.19 37.94
N SER A 4 81.90 -7.51 38.01
CA SER A 4 81.25 -8.46 38.94
C SER A 4 81.65 -9.88 38.51
N LEU A 5 81.63 -10.87 39.41
CA LEU A 5 81.95 -12.26 39.10
C LEU A 5 80.80 -13.01 38.35
N ARG A 6 81.19 -14.03 37.58
CA ARG A 6 80.39 -15.24 37.18
C ARG A 6 80.15 -16.15 38.43
N PRO A 7 79.37 -17.27 38.43
CA PRO A 7 78.94 -18.20 37.35
C PRO A 7 77.41 -18.49 37.36
N HIS A 8 76.75 -19.34 36.55
CA HIS A 8 76.97 -20.73 36.07
C HIS A 8 76.22 -20.94 34.71
N LEU A 9 76.10 -22.11 34.04
CA LEU A 9 76.57 -23.49 34.30
C LEU A 9 77.16 -24.13 33.00
N LEU A 10 76.71 -25.32 32.57
CA LEU A 10 77.23 -26.12 31.44
C LEU A 10 76.19 -27.16 30.96
N LEU A 11 76.11 -27.44 29.64
CA LEU A 11 75.93 -28.76 28.93
C LEU A 11 75.58 -28.51 27.43
N LEU A 12 76.39 -28.95 26.44
CA LEU A 12 76.29 -30.19 25.61
C LEU A 12 75.05 -30.24 24.67
N ILE A 13 75.07 -30.55 23.36
CA ILE A 13 75.81 -31.56 22.53
C ILE A 13 76.11 -31.06 21.07
N LEU A 14 76.94 -31.82 20.32
CA LEU A 14 77.52 -31.57 18.98
C LEU A 14 76.60 -31.71 17.73
N ALA A 15 76.79 -30.78 16.78
CA ALA A 15 77.14 -30.90 15.35
C ALA A 15 76.65 -32.03 14.39
N TRP A 16 76.07 -31.56 13.25
CA TRP A 16 76.32 -31.92 11.82
C TRP A 16 75.72 -33.19 11.13
N LEU A 17 75.01 -32.95 10.00
CA LEU A 17 74.94 -33.63 8.66
C LEU A 17 73.66 -33.10 7.93
N SER A 18 73.40 -33.19 6.61
CA SER A 18 74.17 -33.06 5.34
C SER A 18 73.16 -32.93 4.15
N LEU A 19 73.63 -32.65 2.92
CA LEU A 19 72.81 -32.32 1.73
C LEU A 19 72.10 -33.52 1.02
N MET A 20 70.95 -33.22 0.36
CA MET A 20 70.37 -33.83 -0.88
C MET A 20 69.98 -35.35 -0.83
N SER A 21 69.16 -35.96 -1.72
CA SER A 21 68.56 -35.62 -3.04
C SER A 21 67.35 -36.52 -3.44
N VAL A 22 66.39 -35.98 -4.21
CA VAL A 22 65.42 -36.54 -5.22
C VAL A 22 64.93 -38.01 -5.22
N ASN A 23 63.60 -38.24 -5.31
CA ASN A 23 62.87 -38.87 -6.47
C ASN A 23 61.40 -39.35 -6.21
N THR A 24 60.45 -38.83 -7.02
CA THR A 24 59.23 -39.43 -7.69
C THR A 24 58.41 -40.57 -7.02
N VAL A 25 57.07 -40.70 -7.13
CA VAL A 25 56.15 -40.66 -8.32
C VAL A 25 54.69 -40.27 -7.91
N LEU A 26 53.88 -39.82 -8.89
CA LEU A 26 52.45 -39.43 -8.83
C LEU A 26 51.45 -40.51 -8.39
N ALA A 27 50.30 -40.04 -7.86
CA ALA A 27 48.96 -40.52 -8.24
C ALA A 27 48.02 -39.30 -8.34
N ALA A 28 46.98 -39.36 -9.19
CA ALA A 28 46.23 -38.19 -9.62
C ALA A 28 45.03 -37.84 -8.71
N GLU A 29 44.84 -36.54 -8.46
CA GLU A 29 43.51 -35.96 -8.20
C GLU A 29 43.09 -35.13 -9.41
N LEU A 30 41.83 -35.28 -9.81
CA LEU A 30 41.29 -34.72 -11.03
C LEU A 30 40.72 -33.33 -10.71
N ASP A 31 41.51 -32.28 -10.92
CA ASP A 31 41.08 -30.89 -10.79
C ASP A 31 40.06 -30.57 -11.91
N LEU A 32 38.81 -30.95 -11.69
CA LEU A 32 37.67 -30.51 -12.48
C LEU A 32 37.27 -29.11 -11.98
N PRO A 33 37.47 -28.03 -12.75
CA PRO A 33 36.93 -26.74 -12.37
C PRO A 33 35.41 -26.86 -12.34
N LEU A 34 34.84 -26.72 -11.16
CA LEU A 34 33.40 -26.67 -10.97
C LEU A 34 32.90 -25.35 -11.58
N LEU A 35 32.67 -25.35 -12.89
CA LEU A 35 31.86 -24.36 -13.57
C LEU A 35 30.42 -24.51 -13.08
N VAL A 36 30.17 -23.98 -11.89
CA VAL A 36 28.85 -23.43 -11.57
C VAL A 36 28.68 -22.27 -12.53
N PRO A 37 27.74 -22.31 -13.49
CA PRO A 37 27.35 -21.11 -14.19
C PRO A 37 26.67 -20.24 -13.13
N SER A 38 27.43 -19.33 -12.53
CA SER A 38 26.85 -18.15 -11.92
C SER A 38 26.22 -17.38 -13.08
N ILE A 39 24.94 -17.70 -13.35
CA ILE A 39 24.03 -16.78 -14.01
C ILE A 39 23.84 -15.66 -13.00
N ALA A 40 24.84 -14.79 -12.93
CA ALA A 40 24.77 -13.50 -12.30
C ALA A 40 23.69 -12.74 -13.05
N THR A 41 22.45 -12.97 -12.61
CA THR A 41 21.30 -12.23 -13.06
C THR A 41 21.64 -10.77 -12.79
N PRO A 42 21.54 -9.86 -13.77
CA PRO A 42 21.94 -8.48 -13.56
C PRO A 42 21.29 -7.95 -12.27
N PRO A 43 22.01 -7.26 -11.37
CA PRO A 43 21.46 -6.83 -10.09
C PRO A 43 20.35 -5.76 -10.19
N GLY A 44 19.91 -5.44 -11.41
CA GLY A 44 18.71 -4.66 -11.73
C GLY A 44 17.83 -5.32 -12.78
N ARG A 45 17.86 -6.66 -12.94
CA ARG A 45 16.75 -7.37 -13.56
C ARG A 45 15.65 -7.50 -12.52
N ASP A 46 14.47 -7.11 -12.93
CA ASP A 46 13.19 -7.24 -12.28
C ASP A 46 12.29 -7.82 -13.39
N SER A 47 11.71 -8.99 -13.15
CA SER A 47 11.11 -9.82 -14.19
C SER A 47 9.61 -9.64 -14.33
N ASP A 48 8.92 -9.27 -13.26
CA ASP A 48 7.49 -8.98 -13.26
C ASP A 48 7.18 -7.47 -13.16
N GLY A 49 8.14 -6.64 -12.74
CA GLY A 49 8.08 -5.19 -12.72
C GLY A 49 7.50 -4.61 -11.44
N ASP A 50 7.70 -5.23 -10.27
CA ASP A 50 7.29 -4.67 -8.97
C ASP A 50 8.33 -3.71 -8.33
N GLY A 51 9.52 -3.59 -8.92
CA GLY A 51 10.63 -2.76 -8.42
C GLY A 51 11.64 -3.49 -7.53
N LEU A 52 11.42 -4.76 -7.23
CA LEU A 52 12.33 -5.64 -6.52
C LEU A 52 13.18 -6.42 -7.54
N PRO A 53 14.51 -6.52 -7.36
CA PRO A 53 15.32 -7.30 -8.27
C PRO A 53 15.13 -8.81 -8.06
N ASP A 54 15.13 -9.54 -9.18
CA ASP A 54 15.22 -11.01 -9.33
C ASP A 54 16.10 -11.72 -8.29
N VAL A 55 17.19 -11.04 -7.91
CA VAL A 55 18.22 -11.54 -7.01
C VAL A 55 17.89 -11.35 -5.53
N TRP A 56 17.10 -10.35 -5.16
CA TRP A 56 16.62 -10.12 -3.80
C TRP A 56 15.48 -11.06 -3.46
N GLU A 57 14.54 -11.28 -4.38
CA GLU A 57 13.39 -12.16 -4.17
C GLU A 57 13.80 -13.64 -4.09
N ARG A 58 14.91 -14.03 -4.74
CA ARG A 58 15.47 -15.41 -4.67
C ARG A 58 16.44 -15.66 -3.52
N ASN A 59 17.15 -14.65 -3.01
CA ASN A 59 18.25 -14.84 -2.06
C ASN A 59 18.16 -13.96 -0.80
N GLY A 60 17.15 -13.10 -0.70
CA GLY A 60 17.14 -11.98 0.23
C GLY A 60 18.23 -10.94 -0.11
N TYR A 61 18.43 -9.99 0.79
CA TYR A 61 19.53 -9.03 0.69
C TYR A 61 20.00 -8.58 2.09
N THR A 62 21.21 -8.01 2.17
CA THR A 62 21.79 -7.53 3.44
C THR A 62 22.10 -6.04 3.36
N VAL A 63 21.68 -5.28 4.37
CA VAL A 63 22.03 -3.87 4.58
C VAL A 63 22.54 -3.72 6.01
N ASP A 64 23.70 -3.09 6.19
CA ASP A 64 24.32 -2.81 7.50
C ASP A 64 24.40 -4.02 8.45
N GLY A 65 24.61 -5.22 7.88
CA GLY A 65 24.71 -6.49 8.61
C GLY A 65 23.36 -7.16 8.94
N VAL A 66 22.23 -6.52 8.63
CA VAL A 66 20.88 -7.08 8.78
C VAL A 66 20.45 -7.73 7.48
N PHE A 67 20.11 -9.02 7.52
CA PHE A 67 19.55 -9.76 6.40
C PHE A 67 18.02 -9.58 6.33
N VAL A 68 17.51 -9.35 5.12
CA VAL A 68 16.08 -9.24 4.80
C VAL A 68 15.72 -10.43 3.90
N ASP A 69 15.00 -11.38 4.48
CA ASP A 69 14.63 -12.66 3.85
C ASP A 69 13.32 -12.55 3.07
N LEU A 70 13.33 -11.82 1.93
CA LEU A 70 12.18 -11.78 1.01
C LEU A 70 11.72 -13.18 0.54
N PRO A 71 12.60 -14.12 0.17
CA PRO A 71 12.18 -15.47 -0.23
C PRO A 71 11.45 -16.20 0.91
N GLY A 72 11.97 -16.10 2.15
CA GLY A 72 11.34 -16.66 3.33
C GLY A 72 10.01 -16.00 3.72
N MET A 73 9.71 -14.82 3.18
CA MET A 73 8.42 -14.14 3.33
C MET A 73 7.45 -14.46 2.17
N GLY A 74 7.93 -15.12 1.11
CA GLY A 74 7.11 -15.61 -0.01
C GLY A 74 7.26 -14.83 -1.30
N ALA A 75 8.37 -14.11 -1.51
CA ALA A 75 8.63 -13.41 -2.77
C ALA A 75 8.80 -14.35 -3.97
N ASP A 76 8.34 -13.95 -5.16
CA ASP A 76 8.56 -14.68 -6.42
C ASP A 76 8.90 -13.72 -7.58
N PRO A 77 10.11 -13.79 -8.18
CA PRO A 77 10.53 -13.05 -9.40
C PRO A 77 9.65 -13.19 -10.64
N ARG A 78 8.50 -13.83 -10.55
CA ARG A 78 7.55 -14.05 -11.63
C ARG A 78 6.14 -13.67 -11.25
N HIS A 79 5.91 -13.12 -10.05
CA HIS A 79 4.61 -12.74 -9.54
C HIS A 79 4.73 -11.57 -8.55
N LYS A 80 4.36 -10.38 -9.02
CA LYS A 80 4.53 -9.09 -8.34
C LYS A 80 4.25 -9.14 -6.84
N ASP A 81 5.20 -8.66 -6.05
CA ASP A 81 5.07 -8.56 -4.60
C ASP A 81 4.80 -7.13 -4.13
N LEU A 82 4.20 -6.99 -2.94
CA LEU A 82 4.09 -5.72 -2.22
C LEU A 82 4.33 -5.93 -0.73
N PHE A 83 5.46 -5.44 -0.20
CA PHE A 83 5.79 -5.59 1.23
C PHE A 83 5.33 -4.39 2.07
N VAL A 84 4.57 -4.66 3.13
CA VAL A 84 4.09 -3.64 4.07
C VAL A 84 4.42 -4.04 5.51
N TRP A 85 5.20 -3.22 6.19
CA TRP A 85 5.49 -3.33 7.61
C TRP A 85 4.42 -2.56 8.39
N MET A 86 3.67 -3.26 9.23
CA MET A 86 2.55 -2.69 9.99
C MET A 86 2.84 -2.74 11.49
N ASP A 87 3.04 -1.59 12.10
CA ASP A 87 3.04 -1.45 13.57
C ASP A 87 1.64 -1.01 14.05
N TYR A 88 1.34 -1.13 15.35
CA TYR A 88 0.01 -0.85 15.89
C TYR A 88 0.02 -0.28 17.30
N MET A 89 -1.02 0.49 17.64
CA MET A 89 -1.24 1.00 18.99
C MET A 89 -2.26 0.18 19.78
N VAL A 90 -2.14 0.21 21.11
CA VAL A 90 -3.15 -0.30 22.05
C VAL A 90 -3.45 0.82 23.05
N ARG A 91 -4.72 1.18 23.19
CA ARG A 91 -5.18 2.25 24.10
C ARG A 91 -4.87 1.93 25.57
N PRO A 92 -4.83 2.94 26.47
CA PRO A 92 -4.66 2.73 27.91
C PRO A 92 -5.77 1.89 28.57
N ASP A 93 -6.95 1.83 27.96
CA ASP A 93 -8.08 0.96 28.37
C ASP A 93 -7.98 -0.49 27.83
N ALA A 94 -6.85 -0.83 27.20
CA ALA A 94 -6.56 -2.08 26.51
C ALA A 94 -7.34 -2.34 25.19
N THR A 95 -8.03 -1.35 24.63
CA THR A 95 -8.57 -1.45 23.26
C THR A 95 -7.43 -1.56 22.26
N ASN A 96 -7.37 -2.67 21.52
CA ASN A 96 -6.35 -2.92 20.51
C ASN A 96 -6.77 -2.31 19.16
N LEU A 97 -5.91 -1.47 18.56
CA LEU A 97 -6.16 -0.86 17.25
C LEU A 97 -5.59 -1.69 16.08
N ALA A 98 -4.84 -2.77 16.37
CA ALA A 98 -4.35 -3.70 15.35
C ALA A 98 -5.49 -4.26 14.47
N PRO A 99 -5.20 -4.60 13.21
CA PRO A 99 -6.12 -5.33 12.35
C PRO A 99 -6.34 -6.74 12.90
N SER A 100 -7.55 -7.28 12.74
CA SER A 100 -7.81 -8.70 12.97
C SER A 100 -7.08 -9.54 11.90
N GLN A 101 -6.86 -10.83 12.16
CA GLN A 101 -6.33 -11.74 11.13
C GLN A 101 -7.23 -11.76 9.88
N ALA A 102 -8.55 -11.62 10.05
CA ALA A 102 -9.48 -11.54 8.92
C ALA A 102 -9.25 -10.29 8.05
N VAL A 103 -8.89 -9.13 8.65
CA VAL A 103 -8.49 -7.94 7.87
C VAL A 103 -7.19 -8.21 7.10
N ILE A 104 -6.20 -8.86 7.71
CA ILE A 104 -4.93 -9.23 7.06
C ILE A 104 -5.18 -10.18 5.88
N ASP A 105 -6.03 -11.18 6.05
CA ASP A 105 -6.38 -12.15 5.01
C ASP A 105 -7.23 -11.51 3.90
N ASN A 106 -8.12 -10.58 4.24
CA ASN A 106 -8.91 -9.81 3.29
C ASN A 106 -8.05 -8.86 2.44
N ILE A 107 -7.05 -8.20 3.04
CA ILE A 107 -6.05 -7.41 2.31
C ILE A 107 -5.35 -8.30 1.26
N LYS A 108 -4.90 -9.49 1.67
CA LYS A 108 -4.30 -10.46 0.73
C LYS A 108 -5.26 -10.86 -0.39
N ALA A 109 -6.53 -11.12 -0.06
CA ALA A 109 -7.54 -11.50 -1.04
C ALA A 109 -7.82 -10.41 -2.10
N VAL A 110 -7.85 -9.13 -1.70
CA VAL A 110 -8.01 -7.99 -2.61
C VAL A 110 -6.91 -7.96 -3.67
N PHE A 111 -5.64 -7.96 -3.23
CA PHE A 111 -4.49 -7.85 -4.14
C PHE A 111 -4.25 -9.13 -4.95
N ALA A 112 -4.47 -10.32 -4.38
CA ALA A 112 -4.43 -11.57 -5.13
C ALA A 112 -5.49 -11.64 -6.24
N ASN A 113 -6.59 -10.90 -6.11
CA ASN A 113 -7.63 -10.78 -7.13
C ASN A 113 -7.36 -9.65 -8.14
N ALA A 114 -6.25 -8.91 -8.06
CA ALA A 114 -5.93 -7.83 -9.00
C ALA A 114 -5.85 -8.34 -10.46
N PRO A 115 -6.35 -7.57 -11.47
CA PRO A 115 -6.34 -7.98 -12.88
C PRO A 115 -4.97 -7.74 -13.54
N VAL A 116 -3.89 -7.91 -12.78
CA VAL A 116 -2.51 -7.64 -13.20
C VAL A 116 -1.88 -8.95 -13.65
N ALA A 117 -1.43 -9.02 -14.91
CA ALA A 117 -0.82 -10.23 -15.47
C ALA A 117 0.65 -10.35 -15.08
N ASN A 118 1.06 -11.57 -14.72
CA ASN A 118 2.41 -11.87 -14.23
C ASN A 118 3.17 -12.82 -15.18
N PRO A 119 4.51 -12.79 -15.19
CA PRO A 119 5.33 -13.71 -15.97
C PRO A 119 5.07 -15.19 -15.71
N ASP A 120 4.65 -15.59 -14.50
CA ASP A 120 4.25 -16.95 -14.16
C ASP A 120 3.06 -17.49 -14.98
N GLY A 121 2.30 -16.61 -15.64
CA GLY A 121 1.10 -16.93 -16.42
C GLY A 121 -0.21 -16.83 -15.63
N THR A 122 -0.17 -16.32 -14.39
CA THR A 122 -1.33 -16.04 -13.56
C THR A 122 -1.62 -14.53 -13.48
N THR A 123 -2.65 -14.17 -12.73
CA THR A 123 -2.98 -12.78 -12.43
C THR A 123 -3.07 -12.56 -10.93
N GLY A 124 -2.63 -11.41 -10.44
CA GLY A 124 -2.69 -11.02 -9.04
C GLY A 124 -1.50 -10.18 -8.60
N ILE A 125 -1.48 -9.83 -7.33
CA ILE A 125 -0.33 -9.26 -6.63
C ILE A 125 -0.21 -9.98 -5.27
N SER A 126 0.98 -10.49 -4.97
CA SER A 126 1.34 -11.08 -3.68
C SER A 126 1.64 -9.98 -2.67
N ILE A 127 0.61 -9.46 -2.01
CA ILE A 127 0.82 -8.52 -0.90
C ILE A 127 1.24 -9.26 0.39
N HIS A 128 2.30 -8.74 1.01
CA HIS A 128 2.89 -9.22 2.25
C HIS A 128 2.69 -8.17 3.36
N PRO A 129 1.48 -8.10 3.96
CA PRO A 129 1.23 -7.32 5.17
C PRO A 129 1.78 -8.06 6.39
N LEU A 130 2.84 -7.53 7.00
CA LEU A 130 3.43 -8.08 8.22
C LEU A 130 3.05 -7.20 9.42
N LEU A 131 2.18 -7.72 10.29
CA LEU A 131 1.94 -7.12 11.61
C LEU A 131 3.16 -7.38 12.51
N LYS A 132 3.71 -6.32 13.11
CA LYS A 132 5.03 -6.33 13.75
C LYS A 132 4.96 -5.91 15.20
N PHE A 133 5.17 -4.63 15.52
CA PHE A 133 5.34 -4.19 16.90
C PHE A 133 4.12 -3.42 17.42
N GLN A 134 3.79 -3.67 18.70
CA GLN A 134 3.02 -2.71 19.47
C GLN A 134 3.92 -1.51 19.77
N VAL A 135 3.54 -0.34 19.26
CA VAL A 135 4.24 0.92 19.52
C VAL A 135 3.61 1.66 20.71
N PRO A 136 4.33 2.62 21.35
CA PRO A 136 3.74 3.46 22.38
C PRO A 136 2.47 4.15 21.88
N PHE A 137 1.42 4.11 22.68
CA PHE A 137 0.17 4.79 22.36
C PHE A 137 0.34 6.31 22.43
N ALA A 138 -0.17 6.99 21.40
CA ALA A 138 -0.41 8.42 21.40
C ALA A 138 -1.89 8.66 21.05
N GLU A 139 -2.54 9.62 21.71
CA GLU A 139 -3.91 10.03 21.36
C GLU A 139 -3.95 10.58 19.92
N THR A 140 -2.88 11.28 19.52
CA THR A 140 -2.64 11.76 18.16
C THR A 140 -1.16 11.63 17.81
N LEU A 141 -0.86 11.21 16.57
CA LEU A 141 0.46 11.34 15.96
C LEU A 141 0.48 12.66 15.17
N GLY A 142 0.59 13.79 15.87
CA GLY A 142 0.55 15.13 15.29
C GLY A 142 -0.13 16.16 16.21
N SER A 143 -0.84 17.11 15.61
CA SER A 143 -1.71 18.09 16.29
C SER A 143 -2.57 18.82 15.25
N ALA A 144 -3.79 19.24 15.62
CA ALA A 144 -4.80 19.75 14.69
C ALA A 144 -4.36 20.89 13.74
N ASP A 145 -3.46 21.76 14.18
CA ASP A 145 -2.99 22.93 13.42
C ASP A 145 -1.54 22.80 12.86
N ASP A 146 -0.89 21.63 12.97
CA ASP A 146 0.47 21.41 12.44
C ASP A 146 0.61 20.05 11.73
N GLU A 147 0.42 20.09 10.41
CA GLU A 147 0.63 18.97 9.51
C GLU A 147 2.06 18.41 9.48
N ASN A 148 3.08 19.25 9.74
CA ASN A 148 4.47 18.76 9.76
C ASN A 148 4.71 17.93 11.00
N LYS A 149 4.06 18.29 12.12
CA LYS A 149 4.13 17.55 13.37
C LYS A 149 3.60 16.12 13.25
N VAL A 150 2.66 15.86 12.33
CA VAL A 150 2.19 14.50 12.00
C VAL A 150 3.36 13.58 11.64
N TRP A 151 4.15 14.01 10.66
CA TRP A 151 5.27 13.22 10.16
C TRP A 151 6.47 13.20 11.09
N ILE A 152 6.68 14.25 11.88
CA ILE A 152 7.68 14.28 12.95
C ILE A 152 7.38 13.22 14.01
N ASP A 153 6.13 13.13 14.48
CA ASP A 153 5.72 12.15 15.49
C ASP A 153 5.72 10.72 14.92
N PHE A 154 5.25 10.54 13.68
CA PHE A 154 5.31 9.26 12.95
C PHE A 154 6.75 8.77 12.76
N ASP A 155 7.66 9.64 12.30
CA ASP A 155 9.07 9.30 12.10
C ASP A 155 9.78 8.96 13.42
N ALA A 156 9.41 9.62 14.53
CA ALA A 156 9.92 9.30 15.85
C ALA A 156 9.52 7.89 16.30
N VAL A 157 8.32 7.42 15.96
CA VAL A 157 7.89 6.04 16.20
C VAL A 157 8.58 5.07 15.24
N LYS A 158 8.61 5.39 13.94
CA LYS A 158 9.24 4.59 12.88
C LYS A 158 10.71 4.31 13.17
N ALA A 159 11.48 5.33 13.55
CA ALA A 159 12.91 5.23 13.83
C ALA A 159 13.27 4.25 14.97
N LEU A 160 12.30 3.91 15.84
CA LEU A 160 12.49 2.98 16.95
C LEU A 160 12.08 1.53 16.61
N HIS A 161 11.21 1.33 15.62
CA HIS A 161 10.53 0.05 15.36
C HIS A 161 10.71 -0.51 13.95
N PHE A 162 11.08 0.32 12.97
CA PHE A 162 11.34 -0.08 11.59
C PHE A 162 12.85 -0.12 11.27
N PRO A 163 13.47 -1.30 11.14
CA PRO A 163 14.90 -1.38 10.89
C PRO A 163 15.24 -0.90 9.48
N ALA A 164 16.20 0.03 9.35
CA ALA A 164 16.52 0.72 8.09
C ALA A 164 16.83 -0.22 6.90
N ALA A 165 17.29 -1.44 7.16
CA ALA A 165 17.49 -2.46 6.13
C ALA A 165 16.21 -2.78 5.32
N TYR A 166 15.04 -2.70 5.93
CA TYR A 166 13.74 -2.99 5.29
C TYR A 166 13.25 -1.83 4.40
N ALA A 167 13.77 -0.61 4.58
CA ALA A 167 13.34 0.60 3.85
C ALA A 167 13.61 0.59 2.32
N LYS A 168 14.27 -0.47 1.82
CA LYS A 168 14.53 -0.71 0.40
C LYS A 168 13.45 -1.54 -0.30
N SER A 169 12.66 -2.34 0.41
CA SER A 169 11.58 -3.12 -0.20
C SER A 169 10.22 -2.97 0.49
N PHE A 170 10.17 -2.42 1.71
CA PHE A 170 8.94 -2.27 2.49
C PHE A 170 8.40 -0.84 2.45
N ARG A 171 7.08 -0.75 2.30
CA ARG A 171 6.28 0.37 2.80
C ARG A 171 6.08 0.22 4.31
N TYR A 172 5.97 1.32 5.06
CA TYR A 172 5.80 1.31 6.51
C TYR A 172 4.50 2.03 6.91
N MET A 173 3.74 1.44 7.83
CA MET A 173 2.51 2.06 8.33
C MET A 173 2.24 1.77 9.80
N ILE A 174 1.41 2.60 10.41
CA ILE A 174 0.95 2.45 11.79
C ILE A 174 -0.59 2.43 11.85
N TRP A 175 -1.14 1.42 12.52
CA TRP A 175 -2.52 1.42 13.00
C TRP A 175 -2.62 2.26 14.27
N ALA A 176 -3.01 3.52 14.13
CA ALA A 176 -2.92 4.58 15.13
C ALA A 176 -4.31 5.10 15.57
N ASN A 177 -4.32 5.98 16.58
CA ASN A 177 -5.56 6.49 17.17
C ASN A 177 -6.17 7.67 16.38
N SER A 178 -5.37 8.70 16.12
CA SER A 178 -5.61 9.85 15.24
C SER A 178 -4.27 10.42 14.78
N TYR A 179 -4.25 11.37 13.84
CA TYR A 179 -3.03 12.12 13.47
C TYR A 179 -3.14 13.64 13.69
N ASP A 180 -4.33 14.20 13.71
CA ASP A 180 -4.58 15.65 13.83
C ASP A 180 -5.73 15.96 14.82
N GLU A 181 -5.96 15.08 15.81
CA GLU A 181 -7.12 15.14 16.72
C GLU A 181 -8.50 15.04 16.01
N SER A 182 -8.52 14.82 14.69
CA SER A 182 -9.74 14.58 13.92
C SER A 182 -10.09 13.09 13.81
N SER A 183 -11.27 12.82 13.27
CA SER A 183 -11.72 11.47 12.89
C SER A 183 -11.35 11.08 11.45
N SER A 184 -10.34 11.69 10.84
CA SER A 184 -9.85 11.30 9.51
C SER A 184 -9.40 9.83 9.48
N SER A 185 -9.82 9.09 8.44
CA SER A 185 -9.66 7.63 8.38
C SER A 185 -8.22 7.16 8.38
N GLY A 186 -7.34 7.87 7.69
CA GLY A 186 -5.96 7.50 7.42
C GLY A 186 -5.22 8.66 6.81
N LEU A 187 -3.95 8.44 6.45
CA LEU A 187 -3.14 9.47 5.80
C LEU A 187 -1.90 8.90 5.11
N ALA A 188 -1.76 9.12 3.81
CA ALA A 188 -0.53 8.86 3.06
C ALA A 188 0.44 10.05 3.08
N ARG A 189 1.76 9.77 3.02
CA ARG A 189 2.80 10.81 3.02
C ARG A 189 2.88 11.60 1.72
N GLY A 190 2.40 11.02 0.62
CA GLY A 190 2.41 11.61 -0.73
C GLY A 190 1.89 10.61 -1.77
N ILE A 191 1.97 11.01 -3.04
CA ILE A 191 1.52 10.20 -4.19
C ILE A 191 2.61 10.26 -5.28
N PRO A 192 3.33 9.16 -5.56
CA PRO A 192 3.43 7.95 -4.73
C PRO A 192 4.20 8.22 -3.42
N ALA A 193 4.17 7.25 -2.51
CA ALA A 193 4.90 7.28 -1.24
C ALA A 193 5.15 5.87 -0.70
N THR A 194 5.84 5.76 0.43
CA THR A 194 6.05 4.48 1.13
C THR A 194 5.49 4.43 2.53
N ASP A 195 4.94 5.54 3.01
CA ASP A 195 4.63 5.78 4.40
C ASP A 195 3.16 6.22 4.50
N PHE A 196 2.39 5.57 5.37
CA PHE A 196 1.00 5.93 5.60
C PHE A 196 0.52 5.55 7.00
N LEU A 197 -0.66 6.05 7.40
CA LEU A 197 -1.31 5.76 8.65
C LEU A 197 -2.74 5.25 8.40
N VAL A 198 -3.26 4.42 9.30
CA VAL A 198 -4.69 4.19 9.44
C VAL A 198 -5.10 4.61 10.85
N THR A 199 -6.01 5.57 10.95
CA THR A 199 -6.32 6.38 12.15
C THR A 199 -7.79 6.30 12.57
N LEU A 200 -8.39 5.12 12.40
CA LEU A 200 -9.78 4.84 12.76
C LEU A 200 -10.06 4.80 14.28
N GLY A 201 -9.10 5.19 15.14
CA GLY A 201 -9.24 5.10 16.60
C GLY A 201 -10.48 5.82 17.13
N LEU A 202 -10.79 7.01 16.61
CA LEU A 202 -11.94 7.82 17.00
C LEU A 202 -13.29 7.41 16.33
N TRP A 203 -13.32 6.30 15.61
CA TRP A 203 -14.53 5.78 14.96
C TRP A 203 -15.26 4.77 15.85
N GLU A 204 -16.59 4.64 15.68
CA GLU A 204 -17.39 3.62 16.35
C GLU A 204 -17.69 2.41 15.44
N PRO A 205 -17.56 1.15 15.92
CA PRO A 205 -16.99 0.77 17.22
C PRO A 205 -15.51 1.12 17.31
N ALA A 206 -14.99 1.44 18.50
CA ALA A 206 -13.62 1.92 18.72
C ALA A 206 -12.55 1.27 17.81
N GLY A 207 -11.89 2.08 16.97
CA GLY A 207 -10.94 1.61 15.95
C GLY A 207 -11.56 1.26 14.59
N GLY A 208 -12.86 1.50 14.41
CA GLY A 208 -13.63 1.16 13.20
C GLY A 208 -14.07 -0.31 13.13
N THR A 209 -14.91 -0.60 12.13
CA THR A 209 -15.21 -1.99 11.73
C THR A 209 -14.06 -2.58 10.92
N ASP A 210 -13.99 -3.91 10.81
CA ASP A 210 -12.98 -4.57 9.96
C ASP A 210 -13.10 -4.20 8.48
N TRP A 211 -14.29 -3.81 8.02
CA TRP A 211 -14.53 -3.26 6.68
C TRP A 211 -13.97 -1.84 6.53
N ALA A 212 -14.10 -0.99 7.55
CA ALA A 212 -13.46 0.32 7.56
C ALA A 212 -11.93 0.19 7.61
N ARG A 213 -11.39 -0.76 8.39
CA ARG A 213 -9.95 -1.07 8.43
C ARG A 213 -9.43 -1.54 7.07
N LEU A 214 -10.10 -2.52 6.43
CA LEU A 214 -9.75 -3.03 5.10
C LEU A 214 -9.77 -1.90 4.07
N GLY A 215 -10.90 -1.21 3.97
CA GLY A 215 -11.12 -0.16 2.96
C GLY A 215 -10.13 0.99 3.08
N THR A 216 -9.87 1.45 4.29
CA THR A 216 -8.89 2.51 4.55
C THR A 216 -7.47 2.03 4.26
N PHE A 217 -7.08 0.81 4.69
CA PHE A 217 -5.75 0.28 4.35
C PHE A 217 -5.51 0.24 2.84
N VAL A 218 -6.50 -0.24 2.06
CA VAL A 218 -6.39 -0.29 0.59
C VAL A 218 -6.35 1.13 0.00
N HIS A 219 -7.13 2.07 0.53
CA HIS A 219 -7.12 3.48 0.11
C HIS A 219 -5.75 4.15 0.30
N GLU A 220 -5.20 4.11 1.52
CA GLU A 220 -3.92 4.75 1.85
C GLU A 220 -2.73 4.09 1.15
N LEU A 221 -2.80 2.77 0.97
CA LEU A 221 -1.84 2.04 0.14
C LEU A 221 -1.99 2.43 -1.34
N GLY A 222 -3.20 2.74 -1.82
CA GLY A 222 -3.45 3.28 -3.15
C GLY A 222 -2.71 4.58 -3.44
N HIS A 223 -2.72 5.53 -2.50
CA HIS A 223 -1.87 6.73 -2.58
C HIS A 223 -0.39 6.38 -2.61
N CYS A 224 0.05 5.44 -1.77
CA CYS A 224 1.43 4.92 -1.79
C CYS A 224 1.78 4.14 -3.09
N LEU A 225 0.79 3.80 -3.91
CA LEU A 225 0.89 3.18 -5.23
C LEU A 225 0.62 4.18 -6.38
N GLY A 226 0.58 5.49 -6.10
CA GLY A 226 0.44 6.54 -7.11
C GLY A 226 -0.99 6.92 -7.50
N LEU A 227 -2.02 6.36 -6.83
CA LEU A 227 -3.43 6.62 -7.14
C LEU A 227 -3.97 7.86 -6.41
N THR A 228 -4.97 8.50 -7.01
CA THR A 228 -5.66 9.69 -6.48
C THR A 228 -7.17 9.47 -6.34
N HIS A 229 -7.85 10.38 -5.64
CA HIS A 229 -9.28 10.28 -5.29
C HIS A 229 -10.25 10.29 -6.48
N GLY A 230 -9.85 10.85 -7.62
CA GLY A 230 -10.58 10.84 -8.90
C GLY A 230 -9.94 9.96 -9.98
N GLY A 231 -8.87 9.22 -9.65
CA GLY A 231 -8.13 8.36 -10.58
C GLY A 231 -7.05 9.10 -11.37
N SER A 232 -7.43 10.10 -12.15
CA SER A 232 -6.49 10.98 -12.89
C SER A 232 -6.16 12.29 -12.16
N ASP A 233 -6.91 12.59 -11.12
CA ASP A 233 -6.96 13.89 -10.42
C ASP A 233 -7.50 13.67 -8.99
N HIS A 234 -7.71 14.75 -8.24
CA HIS A 234 -8.12 14.71 -6.85
C HIS A 234 -9.64 14.88 -6.63
N ASP A 235 -10.44 14.90 -7.69
CA ASP A 235 -11.87 15.15 -7.57
C ASP A 235 -12.55 13.89 -7.03
N ASN A 236 -12.96 13.94 -5.75
CA ASN A 236 -13.64 12.82 -5.09
C ASN A 236 -15.10 12.71 -5.57
N TYR A 237 -15.83 11.70 -5.10
CA TYR A 237 -17.27 11.53 -5.35
C TYR A 237 -17.70 11.43 -6.83
N LYS A 238 -16.77 11.16 -7.74
CA LYS A 238 -17.04 10.94 -9.17
C LYS A 238 -17.93 9.70 -9.40
N PRO A 239 -19.15 9.82 -9.95
CA PRO A 239 -20.03 8.67 -10.15
C PRO A 239 -19.48 7.66 -11.16
N ASN A 240 -18.62 8.09 -12.07
CA ASN A 240 -17.92 7.23 -13.01
C ASN A 240 -16.60 6.65 -12.46
N TYR A 241 -16.19 6.96 -11.23
CA TYR A 241 -14.97 6.40 -10.62
C TYR A 241 -15.29 5.33 -9.57
N LEU A 242 -15.41 4.09 -10.05
CA LEU A 242 -15.79 2.89 -9.30
C LEU A 242 -14.56 2.25 -8.63
N SER A 243 -13.98 2.96 -7.67
CA SER A 243 -12.75 2.59 -6.95
C SER A 243 -12.88 2.88 -5.45
N VAL A 244 -12.22 2.10 -4.58
CA VAL A 244 -12.10 2.44 -3.14
C VAL A 244 -11.35 3.75 -2.87
N MET A 245 -10.63 4.28 -3.87
CA MET A 245 -10.05 5.63 -3.82
C MET A 245 -11.11 6.74 -3.83
N ASN A 246 -12.34 6.45 -4.23
CA ASN A 246 -13.49 7.34 -4.11
C ASN A 246 -14.22 7.05 -2.78
N TYR A 247 -14.43 8.08 -1.96
CA TYR A 247 -15.01 7.95 -0.62
C TYR A 247 -16.42 7.36 -0.61
N PHE A 248 -17.16 7.43 -1.73
CA PHE A 248 -18.44 6.73 -1.89
C PHE A 248 -18.36 5.21 -1.63
N PHE A 249 -17.17 4.63 -1.84
CA PHE A 249 -16.93 3.19 -1.80
C PHE A 249 -15.88 2.76 -0.77
N GLN A 250 -15.01 3.68 -0.28
CA GLN A 250 -13.89 3.36 0.62
C GLN A 250 -14.27 2.37 1.74
N ILE A 251 -15.29 2.65 2.54
CA ILE A 251 -15.65 1.81 3.71
C ILE A 251 -16.78 0.80 3.48
N THR A 252 -17.49 0.87 2.35
CA THR A 252 -18.58 -0.07 2.00
C THR A 252 -18.18 -1.11 0.97
N GLY A 253 -17.06 -0.88 0.27
CA GLY A 253 -16.76 -1.52 -1.00
C GLY A 253 -17.68 -1.01 -2.12
N LEU A 254 -17.38 -1.46 -3.34
CA LEU A 254 -18.18 -1.26 -4.53
C LEU A 254 -19.53 -2.01 -4.44
N TYR A 255 -20.56 -1.49 -5.11
CA TYR A 255 -21.79 -2.26 -5.35
C TYR A 255 -21.62 -3.09 -6.62
N LYS A 256 -21.82 -4.40 -6.52
CA LYS A 256 -21.77 -5.30 -7.67
C LYS A 256 -22.71 -6.48 -7.52
N ASN A 257 -23.44 -6.81 -8.59
CA ASN A 257 -24.36 -7.94 -8.70
C ASN A 257 -25.39 -8.01 -7.54
N GLY A 258 -25.96 -6.86 -7.18
CA GLY A 258 -27.01 -6.76 -6.15
C GLY A 258 -26.52 -6.53 -4.72
N VAL A 259 -25.19 -6.49 -4.47
CA VAL A 259 -24.63 -6.41 -3.12
C VAL A 259 -23.51 -5.38 -2.96
N TRP A 260 -23.38 -4.82 -1.76
CA TRP A 260 -22.22 -4.05 -1.31
C TRP A 260 -21.14 -5.00 -0.75
N GLY A 261 -19.87 -4.59 -0.79
CA GLY A 261 -18.75 -5.38 -0.28
C GLY A 261 -18.89 -5.77 1.19
N ASP A 262 -19.18 -4.80 2.05
CA ASP A 262 -19.35 -5.04 3.49
C ASP A 262 -20.59 -5.90 3.82
N THR A 263 -21.75 -5.66 3.20
CA THR A 263 -22.98 -6.43 3.51
C THR A 263 -22.93 -7.87 2.99
N SER A 264 -22.24 -8.12 1.87
CA SER A 264 -22.02 -9.48 1.35
C SER A 264 -20.84 -10.21 2.00
N GLN A 265 -20.11 -9.55 2.90
CA GLN A 265 -18.85 -10.04 3.47
C GLN A 265 -17.81 -10.39 2.38
N ASN A 266 -17.83 -9.63 1.27
CA ASN A 266 -16.99 -9.88 0.10
C ASN A 266 -15.83 -8.86 0.03
N PRO A 267 -14.63 -9.20 0.52
CA PRO A 267 -13.48 -8.29 0.46
C PRO A 267 -13.08 -7.95 -0.98
N LEU A 268 -13.41 -8.79 -1.98
CA LEU A 268 -13.05 -8.57 -3.38
C LEU A 268 -13.80 -7.40 -4.04
N LEU A 269 -14.73 -6.76 -3.33
CA LEU A 269 -15.38 -5.50 -3.74
C LEU A 269 -14.71 -4.26 -3.11
N PHE A 270 -13.70 -4.42 -2.26
CA PHE A 270 -12.81 -3.34 -1.82
C PHE A 270 -11.64 -3.23 -2.80
N ASP A 271 -11.97 -2.81 -4.01
CA ASP A 271 -11.16 -2.96 -5.22
C ASP A 271 -10.93 -1.61 -5.90
N TYR A 272 -9.82 -1.47 -6.63
CA TYR A 272 -9.61 -0.30 -7.49
C TYR A 272 -10.36 -0.48 -8.82
N GLN A 273 -10.65 0.62 -9.51
CA GLN A 273 -11.39 0.57 -10.77
C GLN A 273 -10.65 -0.29 -11.81
N ARG A 274 -11.34 -1.30 -12.36
CA ARG A 274 -10.82 -2.23 -13.39
C ARG A 274 -11.20 -1.88 -14.83
N LEU A 275 -12.09 -0.91 -14.99
CA LEU A 275 -12.83 -0.66 -16.23
C LEU A 275 -12.55 0.76 -16.68
N ASP A 276 -12.57 0.99 -17.99
CA ASP A 276 -12.66 2.33 -18.53
C ASP A 276 -14.13 2.76 -18.52
N THR A 277 -14.44 3.86 -17.85
CA THR A 277 -15.79 4.43 -17.74
C THR A 277 -15.88 5.69 -18.60
N PRO A 278 -17.07 6.03 -19.14
CA PRO A 278 -17.21 7.22 -19.95
C PRO A 278 -16.96 8.49 -19.11
N PRO A 279 -16.37 9.55 -19.68
CA PRO A 279 -16.34 10.85 -19.04
C PRO A 279 -17.76 11.41 -18.95
N LEU A 280 -18.09 12.08 -17.84
CA LEU A 280 -19.38 12.73 -17.63
C LEU A 280 -19.18 14.25 -17.71
N ASP A 281 -19.87 14.93 -18.62
CA ASP A 281 -19.91 16.40 -18.66
C ASP A 281 -21.15 16.87 -17.91
N GLU A 282 -20.94 17.46 -16.73
CA GLU A 282 -21.99 17.93 -15.81
C GLU A 282 -22.84 19.07 -16.36
N ASN A 283 -22.50 19.63 -17.52
CA ASN A 283 -23.33 20.60 -18.23
C ASN A 283 -24.18 19.96 -19.34
N ASN A 284 -23.88 18.73 -19.77
CA ASN A 284 -24.51 18.05 -20.92
C ASN A 284 -24.61 16.51 -20.68
N LEU A 285 -25.10 16.10 -19.50
CA LEU A 285 -25.22 14.69 -19.09
C LEU A 285 -26.28 13.95 -19.91
N ASN A 286 -26.01 12.68 -20.22
CA ASN A 286 -26.96 11.79 -20.88
C ASN A 286 -27.48 10.75 -19.89
N GLU A 287 -28.70 10.97 -19.39
CA GLU A 287 -29.36 10.12 -18.41
C GLU A 287 -29.75 8.77 -19.00
N LEU A 288 -30.09 8.71 -20.29
CA LEU A 288 -30.39 7.45 -20.97
C LEU A 288 -29.18 6.52 -21.10
N ALA A 289 -27.96 7.05 -20.99
CA ALA A 289 -26.72 6.28 -21.13
C ALA A 289 -26.12 5.80 -19.80
N GLY A 290 -26.33 6.53 -18.69
CA GLY A 290 -25.65 6.26 -17.42
C GLY A 290 -24.13 6.19 -17.59
N LEU A 291 -23.51 5.11 -17.11
CA LEU A 291 -22.11 4.76 -17.40
C LEU A 291 -21.95 3.74 -18.54
N GLY A 292 -23.06 3.30 -19.15
CA GLY A 292 -23.10 2.37 -20.28
C GLY A 292 -22.79 0.90 -19.95
N SER A 293 -22.99 0.02 -20.93
CA SER A 293 -22.88 -1.45 -20.78
C SER A 293 -21.49 -1.97 -20.40
N GLY A 294 -20.44 -1.13 -20.42
CA GLY A 294 -19.11 -1.50 -19.95
C GLY A 294 -19.08 -1.85 -18.45
N VAL A 295 -19.99 -1.29 -17.65
CA VAL A 295 -20.08 -1.51 -16.20
C VAL A 295 -21.24 -2.42 -15.78
N THR A 296 -21.78 -3.26 -16.66
CA THR A 296 -22.93 -4.12 -16.33
C THR A 296 -22.73 -4.91 -15.03
N GLY A 297 -23.72 -4.80 -14.14
CA GLY A 297 -23.71 -5.39 -12.80
C GLY A 297 -23.09 -4.52 -11.72
N TYR A 298 -22.42 -3.41 -12.04
CA TYR A 298 -22.00 -2.41 -11.05
C TYR A 298 -23.13 -1.42 -10.75
N GLY A 299 -23.14 -0.94 -9.50
CA GLY A 299 -23.88 0.26 -9.10
C GLY A 299 -22.92 1.42 -8.85
N THR A 300 -23.46 2.61 -8.61
CA THR A 300 -22.68 3.80 -8.26
C THR A 300 -23.40 4.70 -7.25
N LYS A 301 -22.76 5.79 -6.84
CA LYS A 301 -23.36 6.89 -6.09
C LYS A 301 -23.09 8.23 -6.78
N TYR A 302 -23.95 9.21 -6.54
CA TYR A 302 -23.83 10.58 -7.04
C TYR A 302 -24.54 11.58 -6.11
N TYR A 303 -24.15 12.84 -6.16
CA TYR A 303 -24.94 13.94 -5.58
C TYR A 303 -26.00 14.40 -6.58
N GLY A 304 -27.15 14.86 -6.09
CA GLY A 304 -28.25 15.30 -6.96
C GLY A 304 -28.73 16.70 -6.56
N PRO A 305 -29.24 17.50 -7.50
CA PRO A 305 -29.63 18.87 -7.19
C PRO A 305 -30.85 18.92 -6.25
N GLY A 306 -30.92 20.00 -5.46
CA GLY A 306 -32.11 20.34 -4.67
C GLY A 306 -32.40 19.46 -3.46
N SER A 307 -31.49 18.58 -3.03
CA SER A 307 -31.66 17.78 -1.80
C SER A 307 -30.30 17.51 -1.12
N PRO A 308 -30.19 17.66 0.21
CA PRO A 308 -28.94 17.37 0.90
C PRO A 308 -28.74 15.85 1.02
N GLY A 309 -27.81 15.30 0.23
CA GLY A 309 -27.36 13.92 0.34
C GLY A 309 -27.07 13.27 -1.01
N GLU A 310 -26.30 12.19 -0.95
CA GLU A 310 -25.95 11.33 -2.06
C GLU A 310 -27.00 10.23 -2.34
N TYR A 311 -27.08 9.82 -3.60
CA TYR A 311 -28.02 8.84 -4.14
C TYR A 311 -27.28 7.62 -4.63
N ALA A 312 -27.80 6.43 -4.36
CA ALA A 312 -27.25 5.17 -4.85
C ALA A 312 -28.07 4.63 -6.03
N VAL A 313 -27.36 4.20 -7.07
CA VAL A 313 -27.90 3.59 -8.29
C VAL A 313 -27.47 2.13 -8.31
N ALA A 314 -28.42 1.19 -8.39
CA ALA A 314 -28.12 -0.25 -8.37
C ALA A 314 -27.59 -0.78 -9.73
N ASP A 315 -28.05 -0.20 -10.84
CA ASP A 315 -27.54 -0.49 -12.19
C ASP A 315 -26.96 0.78 -12.81
N ALA A 316 -25.65 0.94 -12.72
CA ALA A 316 -24.95 2.07 -13.32
C ALA A 316 -24.79 1.95 -14.85
N SER A 317 -25.14 0.80 -15.44
CA SER A 317 -25.03 0.55 -16.89
C SER A 317 -26.30 0.91 -17.68
N GLY A 318 -27.42 1.09 -16.99
CA GLY A 318 -28.70 1.57 -17.52
C GLY A 318 -28.89 3.08 -17.34
N SER A 319 -30.15 3.54 -17.44
CA SER A 319 -30.47 4.96 -17.31
C SER A 319 -30.36 5.46 -15.87
N ILE A 320 -29.84 6.68 -15.69
CA ILE A 320 -29.62 7.34 -14.40
C ILE A 320 -30.20 8.76 -14.47
N ASP A 321 -31.17 9.04 -13.61
CA ASP A 321 -31.82 10.36 -13.46
C ASP A 321 -30.88 11.29 -12.67
N TRP A 322 -30.00 12.00 -13.38
CA TRP A 322 -28.94 12.83 -12.82
C TRP A 322 -29.50 14.12 -12.20
N ASN A 323 -30.55 14.72 -12.79
CA ASN A 323 -31.19 15.93 -12.24
C ASN A 323 -32.28 15.65 -11.19
N ARG A 324 -32.75 14.40 -11.08
CA ARG A 324 -33.77 13.93 -10.14
C ARG A 324 -35.18 14.49 -10.38
N ASP A 325 -35.52 14.82 -11.63
CA ASP A 325 -36.85 15.29 -12.02
C ASP A 325 -37.83 14.16 -12.41
N SER A 326 -37.37 12.90 -12.37
CA SER A 326 -38.11 11.68 -12.74
C SER A 326 -38.40 11.51 -14.23
N VAL A 327 -37.68 12.22 -15.10
CA VAL A 327 -37.58 12.01 -16.54
C VAL A 327 -36.19 11.42 -16.85
N TYR A 328 -35.98 10.94 -18.08
CA TYR A 328 -34.65 10.61 -18.59
C TYR A 328 -34.41 11.40 -19.88
N GLU A 329 -33.44 12.29 -19.86
CA GLU A 329 -33.08 13.18 -20.96
C GLU A 329 -31.64 12.95 -21.44
N THR A 330 -31.23 13.60 -22.54
CA THR A 330 -29.90 13.41 -23.15
C THR A 330 -28.98 14.62 -23.05
N ASP A 331 -29.42 15.68 -22.37
CA ASP A 331 -28.75 16.98 -22.29
C ASP A 331 -29.09 17.67 -20.95
N VAL A 332 -28.55 17.13 -19.86
CA VAL A 332 -28.91 17.50 -18.48
C VAL A 332 -27.75 18.13 -17.75
N ALA A 333 -28.00 19.23 -17.04
CA ALA A 333 -26.95 19.99 -16.36
C ALA A 333 -27.06 19.88 -14.82
N ALA A 334 -26.39 18.91 -14.24
CA ALA A 334 -26.36 18.64 -12.79
C ALA A 334 -24.92 18.50 -12.28
N ASP A 335 -24.65 19.11 -11.11
CA ASP A 335 -23.46 18.84 -10.29
C ASP A 335 -23.68 17.49 -9.60
N ILE A 336 -22.90 16.47 -10.01
CA ILE A 336 -23.08 15.08 -9.61
C ILE A 336 -21.94 14.54 -8.73
N ASN A 337 -20.83 15.28 -8.59
CA ASN A 337 -19.80 15.04 -7.56
C ASN A 337 -20.01 15.88 -6.29
N GLY A 338 -20.90 16.87 -6.30
CA GLY A 338 -21.29 17.69 -5.16
C GLY A 338 -20.31 18.80 -4.79
N ASP A 339 -19.38 19.19 -5.69
CA ASP A 339 -18.33 20.17 -5.38
C ASP A 339 -18.77 21.65 -5.52
N GLY A 340 -19.97 21.90 -6.08
CA GLY A 340 -20.53 23.22 -6.30
C GLY A 340 -20.18 23.85 -7.67
N VAL A 341 -19.42 23.15 -8.50
CA VAL A 341 -19.05 23.49 -9.87
C VAL A 341 -19.57 22.39 -10.80
N ARG A 342 -19.80 22.70 -12.08
CA ARG A 342 -20.12 21.70 -13.10
C ARG A 342 -19.02 21.64 -14.13
N ASN A 343 -18.29 20.53 -14.17
CA ASN A 343 -17.11 20.33 -14.99
C ASN A 343 -17.19 19.01 -15.79
N GLN A 344 -16.05 18.51 -16.27
CA GLN A 344 -15.96 17.21 -16.93
C GLN A 344 -15.31 16.20 -15.99
N LEU A 345 -16.11 15.29 -15.44
CA LEU A 345 -15.63 14.22 -14.57
C LEU A 345 -15.00 13.12 -15.41
N ILE A 346 -13.67 13.03 -15.37
CA ILE A 346 -12.88 11.95 -15.96
C ILE A 346 -12.46 10.99 -14.84
N ALA A 347 -12.52 9.70 -15.11
CA ALA A 347 -12.10 8.61 -14.23
C ALA A 347 -11.07 7.72 -14.94
N GLN A 348 -10.39 6.85 -14.18
CA GLN A 348 -9.29 6.03 -14.69
C GLN A 348 -9.41 4.57 -14.21
N ASN A 349 -9.18 3.61 -15.11
CA ASN A 349 -8.84 2.24 -14.73
C ASN A 349 -7.50 2.24 -13.97
N ASN A 350 -7.49 1.93 -12.68
CA ASN A 350 -6.33 2.15 -11.83
C ASN A 350 -5.21 1.11 -12.03
N TRP A 351 -5.56 -0.13 -12.36
CA TRP A 351 -4.60 -1.24 -12.34
C TRP A 351 -3.43 -1.11 -13.35
N PRO A 352 -3.60 -0.51 -14.54
CA PRO A 352 -2.49 -0.14 -15.42
C PRO A 352 -1.60 1.01 -14.93
N HIS A 353 -1.98 1.72 -13.86
CA HIS A 353 -1.36 2.95 -13.38
C HIS A 353 -0.74 2.83 -11.98
N ILE A 354 -0.44 1.61 -11.54
CA ILE A 354 0.19 1.31 -10.24
C ILE A 354 1.70 1.61 -10.27
N ASP A 355 2.17 2.49 -9.38
CA ASP A 355 3.58 2.72 -9.07
C ASP A 355 4.05 1.76 -7.96
N TYR A 356 4.55 0.60 -8.37
CA TYR A 356 5.02 -0.44 -7.44
C TYR A 356 6.23 0.02 -6.61
N ASN A 357 7.18 0.74 -7.21
CA ASN A 357 8.46 1.10 -6.59
C ASN A 357 8.46 2.46 -5.87
N ALA A 358 7.29 3.10 -5.77
CA ALA A 358 7.07 4.41 -5.16
C ALA A 358 7.98 5.51 -5.74
N GLY A 359 7.98 5.69 -7.07
CA GLY A 359 8.81 6.70 -7.74
C GLY A 359 10.32 6.47 -7.59
N GLY A 360 10.74 5.21 -7.43
CA GLY A 360 12.13 4.81 -7.18
C GLY A 360 12.59 4.91 -5.72
N LEU A 361 11.67 5.14 -4.77
CA LEU A 361 11.96 5.12 -3.34
C LEU A 361 12.12 3.69 -2.77
N LEU A 362 11.70 2.67 -3.52
CA LEU A 362 11.98 1.26 -3.28
C LEU A 362 12.95 0.71 -4.35
N GLY A 363 13.50 -0.47 -4.10
CA GLY A 363 14.44 -1.15 -4.97
C GLY A 363 15.93 -0.77 -4.76
N PRO A 364 16.82 -1.21 -5.67
CA PRO A 364 18.27 -1.10 -5.49
C PRO A 364 18.75 0.35 -5.54
N ALA A 365 18.14 1.19 -6.38
CA ALA A 365 18.47 2.60 -6.57
C ALA A 365 18.03 3.52 -5.42
N SER A 366 17.12 3.07 -4.55
CA SER A 366 16.65 3.83 -3.38
C SER A 366 17.81 4.26 -2.47
N THR A 367 17.80 5.52 -2.02
CA THR A 367 18.79 6.07 -1.08
C THR A 367 18.10 6.83 0.05
N PRO A 368 18.70 6.89 1.27
CA PRO A 368 18.17 7.71 2.35
C PRO A 368 18.00 9.19 2.00
N ALA A 369 18.86 9.73 1.12
CA ALA A 369 18.78 11.13 0.69
C ALA A 369 17.60 11.37 -0.27
N ALA A 370 17.37 10.50 -1.25
CA ALA A 370 16.21 10.60 -2.14
C ALA A 370 14.89 10.45 -1.37
N ARG A 371 14.86 9.51 -0.41
CA ARG A 371 13.76 9.32 0.54
C ARG A 371 13.49 10.58 1.37
N ALA A 372 14.49 11.11 2.08
CA ALA A 372 14.33 12.33 2.87
C ALA A 372 13.93 13.56 2.03
N GLN A 373 14.32 13.61 0.74
CA GLN A 373 13.87 14.66 -0.18
C GLN A 373 12.38 14.52 -0.56
N ALA A 374 11.92 13.29 -0.81
CA ALA A 374 10.50 13.03 -1.10
C ALA A 374 9.62 13.22 0.14
N ASP A 375 10.07 12.73 1.30
CA ASP A 375 9.40 12.84 2.59
C ASP A 375 9.27 14.30 3.09
N ALA A 376 10.07 15.22 2.54
CA ALA A 376 10.04 16.67 2.80
C ALA A 376 9.35 17.49 1.69
N ALA A 377 8.81 16.85 0.65
CA ALA A 377 8.06 17.54 -0.38
C ALA A 377 6.71 18.05 0.16
N PRO A 378 6.22 19.23 -0.28
CA PRO A 378 4.88 19.69 0.08
C PRO A 378 3.81 18.69 -0.34
N ARG A 379 2.96 18.27 0.59
CA ARG A 379 1.87 17.33 0.31
C ARG A 379 0.77 18.01 -0.50
N PRO A 380 0.13 17.29 -1.46
CA PRO A 380 -1.10 17.75 -2.11
C PRO A 380 -2.15 18.11 -1.07
N ASP A 381 -2.81 19.27 -1.24
CA ASP A 381 -3.85 19.75 -0.34
C ASP A 381 -5.01 18.74 -0.18
N ALA A 382 -5.28 17.96 -1.23
CA ALA A 382 -6.29 16.89 -1.25
C ALA A 382 -6.03 15.76 -0.24
N LEU A 383 -4.77 15.51 0.16
CA LEU A 383 -4.42 14.49 1.16
C LEU A 383 -4.58 14.97 2.62
N ARG A 384 -4.96 16.23 2.86
CA ARG A 384 -4.88 16.79 4.24
C ARG A 384 -5.96 16.26 5.16
N HIS A 385 -7.14 15.95 4.61
CA HIS A 385 -8.30 15.48 5.35
C HIS A 385 -8.94 14.32 4.57
N GLU A 386 -8.47 13.10 4.85
CA GLU A 386 -9.11 11.88 4.37
C GLU A 386 -10.50 11.70 5.00
N LEU A 387 -11.26 10.72 4.50
CA LEU A 387 -12.66 10.50 4.88
C LEU A 387 -12.87 10.49 6.41
N ASP A 388 -13.70 11.42 6.92
CA ASP A 388 -14.01 11.51 8.35
C ASP A 388 -15.18 10.59 8.78
N PHE A 389 -15.30 10.30 10.08
CA PHE A 389 -16.34 9.40 10.61
C PHE A 389 -17.77 9.92 10.38
N ALA A 390 -18.03 11.22 10.52
CA ALA A 390 -19.38 11.78 10.34
C ALA A 390 -19.80 11.76 8.87
N THR A 391 -18.85 11.98 7.94
CA THR A 391 -19.07 11.88 6.50
C THR A 391 -19.23 10.42 6.06
N SER A 392 -18.39 9.52 6.56
CA SER A 392 -18.51 8.08 6.27
C SER A 392 -19.84 7.50 6.76
N ARG A 393 -20.36 7.99 7.90
CA ARG A 393 -21.71 7.62 8.39
C ARG A 393 -22.86 8.10 7.50
N LYS A 394 -22.73 9.24 6.81
CA LYS A 394 -23.75 9.70 5.82
C LYS A 394 -23.75 8.76 4.62
N ILE A 395 -22.57 8.60 4.00
CA ILE A 395 -22.32 7.74 2.83
C ILE A 395 -22.71 6.27 3.07
N ALA A 396 -22.53 5.78 4.30
CA ALA A 396 -22.92 4.42 4.68
C ALA A 396 -24.44 4.24 4.87
N ASN A 397 -25.19 5.32 5.15
CA ASN A 397 -26.64 5.26 5.33
C ASN A 397 -27.40 5.39 3.99
N THR A 398 -26.78 5.96 2.96
CA THR A 398 -27.31 6.18 1.60
C THR A 398 -27.06 4.96 0.68
N ARG A 399 -27.49 3.79 1.14
CA ARG A 399 -27.56 2.58 0.32
C ARG A 399 -28.96 2.50 -0.28
N GLY A 400 -29.04 2.18 -1.57
CA GLY A 400 -30.32 2.13 -2.30
C GLY A 400 -31.34 1.20 -1.64
N ALA A 401 -32.62 1.48 -1.86
CA ALA A 401 -33.75 0.84 -1.18
C ALA A 401 -33.84 -0.69 -1.35
N ASP A 402 -33.09 -1.26 -2.30
CA ASP A 402 -33.00 -2.70 -2.55
C ASP A 402 -31.98 -3.44 -1.66
N THR A 403 -31.36 -2.75 -0.70
CA THR A 403 -30.50 -3.40 0.30
C THR A 403 -31.35 -3.85 1.50
N PRO A 404 -31.44 -5.16 1.82
CA PRO A 404 -32.11 -5.60 3.05
C PRO A 404 -31.43 -4.95 4.26
N ALA A 405 -32.22 -4.32 5.12
CA ALA A 405 -31.74 -3.90 6.43
C ALA A 405 -31.43 -5.15 7.28
N ASN A 406 -30.17 -5.29 7.70
CA ASN A 406 -29.74 -6.23 8.74
C ASN A 406 -29.95 -5.60 10.12
#